data_AF-A0AAN1SGU4-F1
#
_entry.id   AF-A0AAN1SGU4-F1
#
_cell.length_a   1.000
_cell.length_b   1.000
_cell.length_c   1.000
_cell.angle_alpha   90.00
_cell.angle_beta   90.00
_cell.angle_gamma   90.00
#
_symmetry.space_group_name_H-M   'P 1'
#
loop_
_entity.id
_entity.type
_entity.pdbx_description
1 polymer ?
#
loop_
_entity_poly.entity_id
_entity_poly.type
_entity_poly.pdbx_seq_one_letter_code
_entity_poly.pdbx_strand_id
1 'polypeptide(L)'
;MTDIDNVVSMEERTVTLDDGSKVAIPRLTNKKVLQLVKYVAGDGMAMYNKFLNWQDENTERIPQYDENGNQKLDDNLKYVYEIKSPSVDDAMDKLIEIIPDEKLLKIISILVDIPEEKVEDMDFVDTAIIVGGFIDVTPIDKLVAVVKKAVAKFRPMSKEQMNQATQSNQQPQQTQQPTNSQAPYTTTPTE
;
A
#
# COMPACT_ATOMS: atom_id res chain seq x y z
N MET A 1 38.76 -1.96 2.26
CA MET A 1 38.14 -3.29 2.08
C MET A 1 37.50 -3.59 3.41
N THR A 2 36.27 -3.14 3.62
CA THR A 2 35.55 -3.23 4.90
C THR A 2 34.53 -4.34 4.81
N ASP A 3 34.60 -5.24 5.78
CA ASP A 3 33.91 -6.51 5.88
C ASP A 3 32.41 -6.41 5.55
N ILE A 4 32.02 -7.13 4.51
CA ILE A 4 30.62 -7.39 4.13
C ILE A 4 30.04 -8.55 4.96
N ASP A 5 30.84 -9.17 5.82
CA ASP A 5 30.51 -10.42 6.52
C ASP A 5 29.74 -10.25 7.84
N ASN A 6 29.25 -9.05 8.16
CA ASN A 6 28.18 -8.91 9.16
C ASN A 6 26.81 -9.25 8.53
N VAL A 7 26.72 -10.42 7.91
CA VAL A 7 25.44 -11.08 7.66
C VAL A 7 24.93 -11.49 9.03
N VAL A 8 24.04 -10.67 9.58
CA VAL A 8 23.30 -10.94 10.81
C VAL A 8 22.68 -12.33 10.69
N SER A 9 23.33 -13.32 11.31
CA SER A 9 22.79 -14.65 11.57
C SER A 9 21.69 -14.50 12.61
N MET A 10 20.53 -13.97 12.20
CA MET A 10 19.30 -14.17 12.95
C MET A 10 19.01 -15.67 12.89
N GLU A 11 19.07 -16.34 14.04
CA GLU A 11 18.70 -17.74 14.20
C GLU A 11 17.37 -18.03 13.49
N GLU A 12 17.25 -19.20 12.85
CA GLU A 12 15.98 -19.67 12.31
C GLU A 12 14.98 -19.81 13.44
N ARG A 13 14.05 -18.85 13.53
CA ARG A 13 12.94 -18.93 14.48
C ARG A 13 12.02 -20.05 14.00
N THR A 14 11.64 -20.95 14.89
CA THR A 14 10.78 -22.10 14.56
C THR A 14 9.54 -22.11 15.46
N VAL A 15 8.44 -22.64 14.95
CA VAL A 15 7.23 -22.97 15.70
C VAL A 15 7.05 -24.48 15.69
N THR A 16 6.57 -25.03 16.80
CA THR A 16 6.21 -26.45 16.90
C THR A 16 4.74 -26.59 16.53
N LEU A 17 4.44 -27.45 15.56
CA LEU A 17 3.07 -27.79 15.17
C LEU A 17 2.46 -28.81 16.14
N ASP A 18 1.16 -29.05 16.01
CA ASP A 18 0.42 -29.99 16.86
C ASP A 18 0.90 -31.45 16.72
N ASP A 19 1.46 -31.81 15.58
CA ASP A 19 2.08 -33.12 15.33
C ASP A 19 3.50 -33.25 15.92
N GLY A 20 4.01 -32.21 16.58
CA GLY A 20 5.33 -32.13 17.17
C GLY A 20 6.46 -31.80 16.18
N SER A 21 6.15 -31.61 14.89
CA SER A 21 7.11 -31.16 13.89
C SER A 21 7.49 -29.69 14.12
N LYS A 22 8.67 -29.29 13.65
CA LYS A 22 9.15 -27.91 13.75
C LYS A 22 9.13 -27.27 12.37
N VAL A 23 8.43 -26.16 12.25
CA VAL A 23 8.39 -25.35 11.02
C VAL A 23 9.14 -24.05 11.25
N ALA A 24 9.96 -23.67 10.27
CA ALA A 24 10.64 -22.38 10.28
C ALA A 24 9.61 -21.25 10.10
N ILE A 25 9.64 -20.27 10.99
CA ILE A 25 8.84 -19.06 10.86
C ILE A 25 9.34 -18.31 9.61
N PRO A 26 8.44 -18.03 8.67
CA PRO A 26 8.81 -17.34 7.45
C PRO A 26 9.43 -15.98 7.76
N ARG A 27 10.57 -15.63 7.12
CA ARG A 27 11.16 -14.30 7.30
C ARG A 27 10.43 -13.26 6.46
N LEU A 28 10.33 -12.02 6.95
CA LEU A 28 9.89 -10.89 6.12
C LEU A 28 11.04 -10.45 5.20
N THR A 29 11.09 -11.00 3.99
CA THR A 29 12.11 -10.66 2.98
C THR A 29 11.67 -9.49 2.10
N ASN A 30 12.62 -8.84 1.42
CA ASN A 30 12.31 -7.79 0.43
C ASN A 30 11.34 -8.28 -0.65
N LYS A 31 11.45 -9.55 -1.07
CA LYS A 31 10.53 -10.18 -2.03
C LYS A 31 9.09 -10.13 -1.51
N LYS A 32 8.85 -10.53 -0.26
CA LYS A 32 7.52 -10.51 0.36
C LYS A 32 6.97 -9.11 0.50
N VAL A 33 7.80 -8.16 0.95
CA VAL A 33 7.41 -6.74 1.02
C VAL A 33 6.96 -6.24 -0.35
N LEU A 34 7.73 -6.52 -1.41
CA LEU A 34 7.36 -6.14 -2.77
C LEU A 34 6.08 -6.83 -3.26
N GLN A 35 5.87 -8.12 -2.93
CA GLN A 35 4.66 -8.84 -3.29
C GLN A 35 3.42 -8.26 -2.58
N LEU A 36 3.52 -7.96 -1.28
CA LEU A 36 2.46 -7.28 -0.52
C LEU A 36 2.15 -5.90 -1.10
N VAL A 37 3.18 -5.11 -1.44
CA VAL A 37 2.99 -3.80 -2.09
C VAL A 37 2.25 -3.94 -3.41
N LYS A 38 2.65 -4.88 -4.26
CA LYS A 38 2.00 -5.12 -5.56
C LYS A 38 0.54 -5.55 -5.37
N TYR A 39 0.29 -6.46 -4.43
CA TYR A 39 -1.05 -6.92 -4.11
C TYR A 39 -1.94 -5.77 -3.62
N VAL A 40 -1.46 -4.97 -2.66
CA VAL A 40 -2.21 -3.83 -2.12
C VAL A 40 -2.46 -2.77 -3.20
N ALA A 41 -1.47 -2.47 -4.04
CA ALA A 41 -1.61 -1.47 -5.11
C ALA A 41 -2.59 -1.91 -6.21
N GLY A 42 -2.69 -3.21 -6.49
CA GLY A 42 -3.63 -3.76 -7.46
C GLY A 42 -4.96 -4.12 -6.81
N ASP A 43 -5.07 -5.36 -6.35
CA ASP A 43 -6.32 -5.95 -5.81
C ASP A 43 -6.79 -5.21 -4.56
N GLY A 44 -5.87 -4.81 -3.66
CA GLY A 44 -6.22 -4.13 -2.42
C GLY A 44 -6.94 -2.80 -2.66
N MET A 45 -6.46 -1.98 -3.61
CA MET A 45 -7.12 -0.72 -3.98
C MET A 45 -8.48 -0.96 -4.63
N ALA A 46 -8.63 -2.00 -5.45
CA ALA A 46 -9.91 -2.33 -6.06
C ALA A 46 -10.95 -2.74 -5.00
N MET A 47 -10.57 -3.58 -4.04
CA MET A 47 -11.43 -3.97 -2.92
C MET A 47 -11.76 -2.77 -2.02
N TYR A 48 -10.77 -1.93 -1.70
CA TYR A 48 -10.98 -0.72 -0.91
C TYR A 48 -11.96 0.25 -1.59
N ASN A 49 -11.87 0.43 -2.91
CA ASN A 49 -12.81 1.27 -3.65
C ASN A 49 -14.24 0.70 -3.63
N LYS A 50 -14.40 -0.63 -3.74
CA LYS A 50 -15.73 -1.26 -3.58
C LYS A 50 -16.32 -0.98 -2.20
N PHE A 51 -15.49 -1.07 -1.16
CA PHE A 51 -15.91 -0.79 0.20
C PHE A 51 -16.31 0.68 0.37
N LEU A 52 -15.53 1.62 -0.15
CA LEU A 52 -15.85 3.05 -0.10
C LEU A 52 -17.15 3.38 -0.84
N ASN A 53 -17.38 2.77 -2.01
CA ASN A 53 -18.62 2.97 -2.76
C ASN A 53 -19.82 2.45 -1.96
N TRP A 54 -19.72 1.23 -1.40
CA TRP A 54 -20.74 0.69 -0.53
C TRP A 54 -20.99 1.60 0.68
N GLN A 55 -19.94 2.12 1.32
CA GLN A 55 -20.08 2.99 2.48
C GLN A 55 -20.83 4.29 2.12
N ASP A 56 -20.54 4.89 0.97
CA ASP A 56 -21.25 6.09 0.50
C ASP A 56 -22.72 5.78 0.17
N GLU A 57 -22.99 4.66 -0.51
CA GLU A 57 -24.35 4.19 -0.83
C GLU A 57 -25.20 3.88 0.40
N ASN A 58 -24.56 3.44 1.49
CA ASN A 58 -25.23 3.06 2.74
C ASN A 58 -25.13 4.15 3.83
N THR A 59 -24.60 5.33 3.48
CA THR A 59 -24.63 6.49 4.36
C THR A 59 -25.84 7.36 4.04
N GLU A 60 -26.80 7.41 4.97
CA GLU A 60 -27.96 8.26 4.83
C GLU A 60 -27.62 9.71 5.16
N ARG A 61 -28.13 10.64 4.34
CA ARG A 61 -28.00 12.10 4.53
C ARG A 61 -29.37 12.69 4.76
N ILE A 62 -29.71 12.91 6.04
CA ILE A 62 -31.04 13.37 6.44
C ILE A 62 -31.03 14.91 6.54
N PRO A 63 -31.82 15.64 5.73
CA PRO A 63 -31.89 17.09 5.82
C PRO A 63 -32.35 17.54 7.22
N GLN A 64 -31.65 18.52 7.79
CA GLN A 64 -32.06 19.13 9.05
C GLN A 64 -32.86 20.41 8.76
N TYR A 65 -33.91 20.65 9.52
CA TYR A 65 -34.78 21.82 9.36
C TYR A 65 -34.69 22.74 10.58
N ASP A 66 -34.85 24.04 10.35
CA ASP A 66 -34.93 25.05 11.41
C ASP A 66 -36.35 25.14 12.02
N GLU A 67 -36.52 26.01 13.01
CA GLU A 67 -37.81 26.22 13.70
C GLU A 67 -38.92 26.75 12.77
N ASN A 68 -38.55 27.29 11.59
CA ASN A 68 -39.47 27.83 10.60
C ASN A 68 -39.82 26.80 9.50
N GLY A 69 -39.27 25.58 9.59
CA GLY A 69 -39.47 24.52 8.59
C GLY A 69 -38.60 24.67 7.33
N ASN A 70 -37.62 25.57 7.32
CA ASN A 70 -36.67 25.68 6.21
C ASN A 70 -35.47 24.77 6.45
N GLN A 71 -34.82 24.29 5.39
CA GLN A 71 -33.60 23.49 5.54
C GLN A 71 -32.51 24.34 6.19
N LYS A 72 -31.96 23.83 7.30
CA LYS A 72 -30.95 24.52 8.10
C LYS A 72 -29.67 24.73 7.29
N LEU A 73 -29.14 25.95 7.36
CA LEU A 73 -27.83 26.30 6.82
C LEU A 73 -26.81 26.39 7.97
N ASP A 74 -25.56 26.05 7.67
CA ASP A 74 -24.42 26.32 8.56
C ASP A 74 -23.91 27.77 8.39
N ASP A 75 -22.91 28.15 9.19
CA ASP A 75 -22.29 29.49 9.15
C ASP A 75 -21.65 29.83 7.80
N ASN A 76 -21.44 28.83 6.92
CA ASN A 76 -20.87 28.97 5.58
C ASN A 76 -21.95 28.91 4.48
N LEU A 77 -23.23 29.04 4.84
CA LEU A 77 -24.37 28.98 3.93
C LEU A 77 -24.50 27.63 3.19
N LYS A 78 -24.07 26.53 3.82
CA LYS A 78 -24.26 25.17 3.29
C LYS A 78 -25.36 24.44 4.05
N TYR A 79 -26.12 23.62 3.33
CA TYR A 79 -27.16 22.80 3.93
C TYR A 79 -26.60 21.82 4.95
N VAL A 80 -27.24 21.79 6.12
CA VAL A 80 -26.91 20.88 7.21
C VAL A 80 -27.65 19.56 6.99
N TYR A 81 -26.90 18.47 7.07
CA TYR A 81 -27.42 17.10 7.04
C TYR A 81 -26.98 16.39 8.31
N GLU A 82 -27.89 15.60 8.88
CA GLU A 82 -27.52 14.54 9.79
C GLU A 82 -27.00 13.37 8.96
N ILE A 83 -25.79 12.90 9.29
CA ILE A 83 -25.13 11.81 8.60
C ILE A 83 -25.29 10.56 9.45
N LYS A 84 -26.01 9.58 8.91
CA LYS A 84 -26.16 8.27 9.53
C LYS A 84 -25.36 7.26 8.71
N SER A 85 -24.14 7.01 9.17
CA SER A 85 -23.23 6.05 8.54
C SER A 85 -23.53 4.61 8.99
N PRO A 86 -23.13 3.60 8.20
CA PRO A 86 -23.14 2.20 8.63
C PRO A 86 -22.40 2.01 9.95
N SER A 87 -22.83 1.05 10.76
CA SER A 87 -22.12 0.72 11.99
C SER A 87 -20.75 0.10 11.69
N VAL A 88 -19.89 0.04 12.71
CA VAL A 88 -18.59 -0.63 12.59
C VAL A 88 -18.78 -2.11 12.25
N ASP A 89 -19.78 -2.77 12.84
CA ASP A 89 -20.06 -4.17 12.60
C ASP A 89 -20.52 -4.41 11.15
N ASP A 90 -21.45 -3.59 10.64
CA ASP A 90 -21.89 -3.67 9.24
C ASP A 90 -20.72 -3.45 8.26
N ALA A 91 -19.84 -2.50 8.59
CA ALA A 91 -18.66 -2.21 7.79
C ALA A 91 -17.66 -3.39 7.78
N MET A 92 -17.48 -4.07 8.92
CA MET A 92 -16.63 -5.25 9.02
C MET A 92 -17.19 -6.43 8.25
N ASP A 93 -18.49 -6.70 8.39
CA ASP A 93 -19.18 -7.76 7.65
C ASP A 93 -19.06 -7.54 6.14
N LYS A 94 -19.26 -6.28 5.69
CA LYS A 94 -19.12 -5.97 4.28
C LYS A 94 -17.68 -6.09 3.79
N LEU A 95 -16.71 -5.67 4.59
CA LEU A 95 -15.30 -5.79 4.23
C LEU A 95 -14.92 -7.27 4.01
N ILE A 96 -15.40 -8.17 4.88
CA ILE A 96 -15.22 -9.62 4.73
C ILE A 96 -15.88 -10.12 3.44
N GLU A 97 -17.12 -9.71 3.15
CA GLU A 97 -17.83 -10.08 1.91
C GLU A 97 -17.11 -9.60 0.63
N ILE A 98 -16.47 -8.42 0.69
CA ILE A 98 -15.78 -7.83 -0.45
C ILE A 98 -14.48 -8.56 -0.79
N ILE A 99 -13.83 -9.18 0.20
CA ILE A 99 -12.55 -9.87 0.03
C ILE A 99 -12.84 -11.32 -0.37
N PRO A 100 -12.57 -11.71 -1.64
CA PRO A 100 -12.77 -13.08 -2.07
C PRO A 100 -11.75 -14.05 -1.43
N ASP A 101 -12.13 -15.32 -1.27
CA ASP A 101 -11.29 -16.35 -0.66
C ASP A 101 -9.93 -16.50 -1.35
N GLU A 102 -9.88 -16.43 -2.69
CA GLU A 102 -8.64 -16.50 -3.44
C GLU A 102 -7.69 -15.33 -3.13
N LYS A 103 -8.25 -14.17 -2.77
CA LYS A 103 -7.48 -12.99 -2.39
C LYS A 103 -6.92 -13.15 -0.97
N LEU A 104 -7.61 -13.84 -0.07
CA LEU A 104 -7.10 -14.21 1.25
C LEU A 104 -5.97 -15.25 1.13
N LEU A 105 -6.17 -16.31 0.34
CA LEU A 105 -5.15 -17.32 0.05
C LEU A 105 -3.88 -16.69 -0.53
N LYS A 106 -4.03 -15.68 -1.39
CA LYS A 106 -2.88 -14.93 -1.91
C LYS A 106 -2.09 -14.19 -0.82
N ILE A 107 -2.77 -13.61 0.17
CA ILE A 107 -2.08 -12.93 1.27
C ILE A 107 -1.35 -13.96 2.13
N ILE A 108 -2.03 -15.05 2.50
CA ILE A 108 -1.46 -16.12 3.34
C ILE A 108 -0.24 -16.74 2.65
N SER A 109 -0.34 -17.09 1.37
CA SER A 109 0.81 -17.61 0.59
C SER A 109 2.01 -16.67 0.59
N ILE A 110 1.80 -15.35 0.48
CA ILE A 110 2.89 -14.37 0.56
C ILE A 110 3.51 -14.34 1.97
N LEU A 111 2.69 -14.37 3.02
CA LEU A 111 3.18 -14.35 4.41
C LEU A 111 3.96 -15.62 4.75
N VAL A 112 3.39 -16.77 4.41
CA VAL A 112 3.90 -18.10 4.74
C VAL A 112 5.03 -18.55 3.79
N ASP A 113 5.16 -17.92 2.62
CA ASP A 113 6.09 -18.31 1.53
C ASP A 113 5.82 -19.72 0.97
N ILE A 114 4.55 -20.12 0.97
CA ILE A 114 4.07 -21.39 0.44
C ILE A 114 3.16 -21.09 -0.78
N PRO A 115 3.26 -21.85 -1.89
CA PRO A 115 2.36 -21.69 -3.03
C PRO A 115 0.89 -21.80 -2.64
N GLU A 116 0.00 -21.01 -3.27
CA GLU A 116 -1.44 -20.97 -2.95
C GLU A 116 -2.09 -22.35 -2.94
N GLU A 117 -1.79 -23.18 -3.93
CA GLU A 117 -2.27 -24.57 -4.05
C GLU A 117 -1.98 -25.41 -2.79
N LYS A 118 -0.85 -25.14 -2.14
CA LYS A 118 -0.46 -25.85 -0.91
C LYS A 118 -1.05 -25.20 0.34
N VAL A 119 -1.32 -23.89 0.31
CA VAL A 119 -1.96 -23.19 1.43
C VAL A 119 -3.41 -23.62 1.58
N GLU A 120 -4.10 -23.86 0.47
CA GLU A 120 -5.49 -24.33 0.47
C GLU A 120 -5.65 -25.69 1.16
N ASP A 121 -4.68 -26.59 0.96
CA ASP A 121 -4.68 -27.93 1.56
C ASP A 121 -4.01 -27.99 2.95
N MET A 122 -3.52 -26.87 3.49
CA MET A 122 -2.89 -26.85 4.81
C MET A 122 -3.91 -26.92 5.93
N ASP A 123 -3.57 -27.62 7.01
CA ASP A 123 -4.38 -27.61 8.22
C ASP A 123 -4.51 -26.18 8.75
N PHE A 124 -5.73 -25.83 9.18
CA PHE A 124 -6.03 -24.49 9.69
C PHE A 124 -5.19 -24.14 10.91
N VAL A 125 -4.95 -25.10 11.81
CA VAL A 125 -4.15 -24.89 13.02
C VAL A 125 -2.70 -24.62 12.67
N ASP A 126 -2.13 -25.39 11.74
CA ASP A 126 -0.76 -25.16 11.26
C ASP A 126 -0.62 -23.78 10.61
N THR A 127 -1.59 -23.41 9.78
CA THR A 127 -1.64 -22.08 9.15
C THR A 127 -1.72 -20.97 10.19
N ALA A 128 -2.57 -21.12 11.20
CA ALA A 128 -2.73 -20.16 12.29
C ALA A 128 -1.46 -20.03 13.14
N ILE A 129 -0.80 -21.15 13.46
CA ILE A 129 0.47 -21.18 14.21
C ILE A 129 1.57 -20.45 13.43
N ILE A 130 1.69 -20.70 12.12
CA ILE A 130 2.72 -20.07 11.30
C ILE A 130 2.46 -18.57 11.11
N VAL A 131 1.20 -18.18 10.84
CA VAL A 131 0.81 -16.76 10.70
C VAL A 131 0.97 -16.03 12.03
N GLY A 132 0.55 -16.63 13.14
CA GLY A 132 0.72 -16.06 14.49
C GLY A 132 2.20 -15.87 14.81
N GLY A 133 3.01 -16.91 14.62
CA GLY A 133 4.46 -16.84 14.80
C GLY A 133 5.12 -15.78 13.92
N PHE A 134 4.65 -15.61 12.68
CA PHE A 134 5.11 -14.53 11.79
C PHE A 134 4.75 -13.14 12.33
N ILE A 135 3.52 -12.93 12.80
CA ILE A 135 3.05 -11.65 13.32
C ILE A 135 3.84 -11.26 14.58
N ASP A 136 4.06 -12.19 15.50
CA ASP A 136 4.76 -11.95 16.77
C ASP A 136 6.20 -11.48 16.57
N VAL A 137 6.86 -11.99 15.53
CA VAL A 137 8.27 -11.69 15.25
C VAL A 137 8.47 -10.53 14.28
N THR A 138 7.42 -10.15 13.55
CA THR A 138 7.49 -9.15 12.49
C THR A 138 7.07 -7.78 13.04
N PRO A 139 7.85 -6.71 12.82
CA PRO A 139 7.42 -5.36 13.16
C PRO A 139 6.33 -4.89 12.18
N ILE A 140 5.08 -5.29 12.43
CA ILE A 140 3.92 -5.03 11.56
C ILE A 140 3.77 -3.53 11.27
N ASP A 141 3.95 -2.67 12.26
CA ASP A 141 3.88 -1.21 12.06
C ASP A 141 4.86 -0.70 11.01
N LYS A 142 6.09 -1.23 11.02
CA LYS A 142 7.11 -0.87 10.03
C LYS A 142 6.75 -1.41 8.65
N LEU A 143 6.27 -2.65 8.58
CA LEU A 143 5.79 -3.24 7.33
C LEU A 143 4.64 -2.42 6.73
N VAL A 144 3.63 -2.08 7.53
CA VAL A 144 2.49 -1.25 7.13
C VAL A 144 2.97 0.13 6.67
N ALA A 145 3.91 0.76 7.37
CA ALA A 145 4.47 2.05 6.97
C ALA A 145 5.20 1.97 5.62
N VAL A 146 5.98 0.91 5.38
CA VAL A 146 6.66 0.68 4.10
C VAL A 146 5.65 0.46 2.98
N VAL A 147 4.63 -0.38 3.21
CA VAL A 147 3.57 -0.64 2.23
C VAL A 147 2.83 0.64 1.89
N LYS A 148 2.41 1.43 2.89
CA LYS A 148 1.75 2.73 2.69
C LYS A 148 2.61 3.69 1.86
N LYS A 149 3.90 3.83 2.19
CA LYS A 149 4.84 4.68 1.45
C LYS A 149 5.04 4.21 0.01
N ALA A 150 5.11 2.90 -0.21
CA ALA A 150 5.29 2.34 -1.54
C ALA A 150 4.02 2.51 -2.39
N VAL A 151 2.85 2.19 -1.85
CA VAL A 151 1.55 2.37 -2.53
C VAL A 151 1.30 3.84 -2.87
N ALA A 152 1.68 4.78 -2.01
CA ALA A 152 1.57 6.21 -2.31
C ALA A 152 2.34 6.62 -3.58
N LYS A 153 3.41 5.91 -3.95
CA LYS A 153 4.15 6.14 -5.22
C LYS A 153 3.45 5.55 -6.45
N PHE A 154 2.54 4.59 -6.25
CA PHE A 154 1.76 3.96 -7.32
C PHE A 154 0.35 4.55 -7.44
N ARG A 155 -0.07 5.42 -6.51
CA ARG A 155 -1.30 6.20 -6.69
C ARG A 155 -1.13 7.11 -7.91
N PRO A 156 -2.05 7.09 -8.88
CA PRO A 156 -2.03 8.09 -9.94
C PRO A 156 -2.08 9.47 -9.29
N MET A 157 -1.17 10.37 -9.70
CA MET A 157 -1.22 11.77 -9.27
C MET A 157 -2.64 12.31 -9.49
N SER A 158 -3.18 13.02 -8.51
CA SER A 158 -4.43 13.75 -8.71
C SER A 158 -4.27 14.72 -9.88
N LYS A 159 -5.35 15.03 -10.61
CA LYS A 159 -5.31 16.00 -11.71
C LYS A 159 -4.70 17.35 -11.28
N GLU A 160 -4.89 17.73 -10.02
CA GLU A 160 -4.32 18.92 -9.40
C GLU A 160 -2.79 18.82 -9.23
N GLN A 161 -2.27 17.68 -8.77
CA GLN A 161 -0.83 17.43 -8.67
C GLN A 161 -0.17 17.29 -10.04
N MET A 162 -0.87 16.73 -11.03
CA MET A 162 -0.40 16.65 -12.42
C MET A 162 -0.26 18.05 -13.04
N ASN A 163 -1.23 18.94 -12.78
CA ASN A 163 -1.16 20.33 -13.23
C ASN A 163 -0.02 21.12 -12.55
N GLN A 164 0.23 20.88 -11.26
CA GLN A 164 1.36 21.49 -10.53
C GLN A 164 2.74 20.95 -10.96
N ALA A 165 2.83 19.65 -11.25
CA ALA A 165 4.05 19.01 -11.79
C ALA A 165 4.35 19.50 -13.22
N THR A 166 3.31 19.76 -14.02
CA THR A 166 3.44 20.31 -15.38
C THR A 166 3.87 21.79 -15.35
N GLN A 167 3.46 22.56 -14.33
CA GLN A 167 3.92 23.95 -14.14
C GLN A 167 5.36 24.03 -13.60
N SER A 168 5.80 23.09 -12.76
CA SER A 168 7.16 23.06 -12.21
C SER A 168 8.22 22.56 -13.21
N ASN A 169 7.84 21.77 -14.23
CA ASN A 169 8.72 21.38 -15.35
C ASN A 169 8.83 22.42 -16.48
N GLN A 170 8.21 23.60 -16.35
CA GLN A 170 8.33 24.71 -17.32
C GLN A 170 9.30 25.82 -16.88
N GLN A 171 10.20 25.56 -15.92
CA GLN A 171 11.39 26.40 -15.77
C GLN A 171 12.45 25.97 -16.80
N PRO A 172 12.88 26.84 -17.73
CA PRO A 172 13.97 26.52 -18.62
C PRO A 172 15.25 26.32 -17.81
N GLN A 173 15.87 25.14 -17.93
CA GLN A 173 17.27 24.94 -17.61
C GLN A 173 18.09 25.94 -18.43
N GLN A 174 18.63 26.97 -17.79
CA GLN A 174 19.78 27.67 -18.35
C GLN A 174 20.94 26.68 -18.35
N THR A 175 21.26 26.21 -19.54
CA THR A 175 22.43 25.44 -19.90
C THR A 175 23.70 26.18 -19.47
N GLN A 176 24.39 25.64 -18.46
CA GLN A 176 25.81 25.94 -18.26
C GLN A 176 26.58 25.30 -19.44
N GLN A 177 27.09 26.18 -20.28
CA GLN A 177 27.90 25.86 -21.45
C GLN A 177 29.29 25.40 -20.96
N PRO A 178 29.82 24.23 -21.37
CA PRO A 178 31.20 23.87 -21.09
C PRO A 178 32.13 24.74 -21.95
N THR A 179 32.94 25.58 -21.32
CA THR A 179 34.05 26.28 -21.97
C THR A 179 35.11 25.26 -22.38
N ASN A 180 35.14 24.93 -23.67
CA ASN A 180 36.21 24.13 -24.26
C ASN A 180 37.40 25.06 -24.53
N SER A 181 38.44 24.98 -23.71
CA SER A 181 39.72 25.65 -23.95
C SER A 181 40.53 24.84 -24.95
N GLN A 182 40.62 25.30 -26.20
CA GLN A 182 41.77 25.02 -27.07
C GLN A 182 42.00 26.21 -28.00
N ALA A 183 43.24 26.70 -27.95
CA ALA A 183 43.75 27.92 -28.58
C ALA A 183 43.97 27.74 -30.11
N PRO A 184 44.09 28.85 -30.87
CA PRO A 184 44.06 28.85 -32.33
C PRO A 184 45.44 28.63 -32.94
N TYR A 185 45.51 27.86 -34.03
CA TYR A 185 46.57 28.03 -35.02
C TYR A 185 45.95 28.13 -36.42
N THR A 186 46.08 29.32 -36.99
CA THR A 186 45.94 29.63 -38.40
C THR A 186 47.19 29.19 -39.15
N THR A 187 47.05 28.53 -40.31
CA THR A 187 47.74 28.90 -41.55
C THR A 187 46.94 28.47 -42.77
N THR A 188 46.85 29.40 -43.72
CA THR A 188 46.11 29.43 -44.99
C THR A 188 46.82 28.61 -46.11
N PRO A 189 46.46 28.69 -47.42
CA PRO A 189 46.20 27.50 -48.24
C PRO A 189 47.21 27.24 -49.38
N THR A 190 46.98 26.11 -50.08
CA THR A 190 47.38 25.76 -51.47
C THR A 190 48.84 25.40 -51.75
N GLU A 191 49.04 24.21 -52.32
CA GLU A 191 49.20 24.02 -53.77
C GLU A 191 48.39 22.80 -54.23
#